data_AF-A0AA86V6G3-F1
#
_entry.id   AF-A0AA86V6G3-F1
#
_cell.length_a   1.000
_cell.length_b   1.000
_cell.length_c   1.000
_cell.angle_alpha   90.00
_cell.angle_beta   90.00
_cell.angle_gamma   90.00
#
_symmetry.space_group_name_H-M   'P 1'
#
loop_
_entity.id
_entity.type
_entity.pdbx_description
1 polymer ?
#
loop_
_entity_poly.entity_id
_entity_poly.type
_entity_poly.pdbx_seq_one_letter_code
_entity_poly.pdbx_strand_id
1 'polypeptide(L)'
;MSKLASAISSLEKLISHLESVTGQPAVPVQAQPKQQKTAPKKEAVELPALVQSFAKCELRVTQVKTCAPVPNSDKLLLMTLDIGKNQTRTFAAGVAQYYKPEELINKKIVTILNLKPRPMCEGTIVSEAMLFAGSYGEEANRVVKLCFPDQSVENGTRVTVENYELPEADGQPKKHFDKVAEELKALDNCMALNGQFLMAGGKKIAVDVPNGSHLG
;
A
#
# COMPACT_ATOMS: atom_id res chain seq x y z
N MET A 1 43.51 -39.09 8.53
CA MET A 1 42.66 -39.36 7.34
C MET A 1 41.62 -40.46 7.63
N SER A 2 40.84 -40.36 8.72
CA SER A 2 39.97 -41.48 9.19
C SER A 2 38.48 -41.13 9.36
N LYS A 3 37.99 -40.04 8.74
CA LYS A 3 36.54 -39.71 8.75
C LYS A 3 35.83 -39.90 7.40
N LEU A 4 36.57 -40.20 6.32
CA LEU A 4 36.01 -40.39 4.97
C LEU A 4 35.63 -41.86 4.68
N ALA A 5 36.29 -42.83 5.29
CA ALA A 5 35.99 -44.26 5.08
C ALA A 5 34.68 -44.73 5.76
N SER A 6 34.26 -44.06 6.85
CA SER A 6 33.05 -44.43 7.60
C SER A 6 31.74 -44.00 6.94
N ALA A 7 31.77 -42.95 6.11
CA ALA A 7 30.55 -42.41 5.48
C ALA A 7 30.12 -43.23 4.25
N ILE A 8 31.08 -43.84 3.55
CA ILE A 8 30.84 -44.61 2.33
C ILE A 8 30.13 -45.95 2.65
N SER A 9 30.50 -46.60 3.76
CA SER A 9 29.85 -47.83 4.24
C SER A 9 28.35 -47.66 4.60
N SER A 10 27.91 -46.44 4.95
CA SER A 10 26.49 -46.20 5.29
C SER A 10 25.62 -45.89 4.07
N LEU A 11 26.20 -45.44 2.96
CA LEU A 11 25.49 -45.19 1.71
C LEU A 11 25.24 -46.47 0.90
N GLU A 12 26.17 -47.43 0.94
CA GLU A 12 26.03 -48.70 0.21
C GLU A 12 24.93 -49.61 0.79
N LYS A 13 24.64 -49.52 2.10
CA LYS A 13 23.54 -50.28 2.73
C LYS A 13 22.15 -49.77 2.39
N LEU A 14 21.99 -48.47 2.11
CA LEU A 14 20.68 -47.85 1.83
C LEU A 14 20.19 -48.12 0.41
N ILE A 15 21.10 -48.35 -0.53
CA ILE A 15 20.77 -48.59 -1.95
C ILE A 15 20.26 -50.03 -2.16
N SER A 16 20.67 -50.98 -1.32
CA SER A 16 20.23 -52.39 -1.39
C SER A 16 18.74 -52.64 -1.08
N HIS A 17 17.99 -51.64 -0.61
CA HIS A 17 16.58 -51.77 -0.22
C HIS A 17 15.57 -51.22 -1.26
N LEU A 18 16.02 -50.58 -2.34
CA LEU A 18 15.12 -49.91 -3.31
C LEU A 18 14.94 -50.64 -4.65
N GLU A 19 15.63 -51.76 -4.87
CA GLU A 19 15.63 -52.44 -6.19
C GLU A 19 14.79 -53.74 -6.22
N SER A 20 13.98 -54.05 -5.21
CA SER A 20 13.25 -55.32 -5.14
C SER A 20 11.76 -55.27 -5.50
N VAL A 21 11.24 -54.21 -6.14
CA VAL A 21 9.81 -54.16 -6.50
C VAL A 21 9.56 -53.63 -7.91
N THR A 22 10.02 -54.39 -8.93
CA THR A 22 9.47 -54.29 -10.29
C THR A 22 9.33 -55.69 -10.88
N GLY A 23 8.10 -56.21 -10.96
CA GLY A 23 7.81 -57.50 -11.59
C GLY A 23 6.32 -57.84 -11.72
N GLN A 24 5.72 -57.42 -12.84
CA GLN A 24 4.53 -57.97 -13.54
C GLN A 24 3.11 -57.77 -12.94
N PRO A 25 2.01 -57.98 -13.71
CA PRO A 25 1.67 -57.51 -15.06
C PRO A 25 0.29 -56.80 -15.12
N ALA A 26 -0.04 -56.20 -16.27
CA ALA A 26 -1.26 -55.44 -16.54
C ALA A 26 -2.53 -56.31 -16.68
N VAL A 27 -3.64 -55.86 -16.06
CA VAL A 27 -5.03 -56.30 -16.32
C VAL A 27 -5.95 -55.06 -16.21
N PRO A 28 -6.98 -54.88 -17.08
CA PRO A 28 -7.54 -53.57 -17.40
C PRO A 28 -8.61 -53.11 -16.39
N VAL A 29 -8.48 -51.88 -15.91
CA VAL A 29 -9.47 -51.24 -15.03
C VAL A 29 -10.43 -50.39 -15.86
N GLN A 30 -11.70 -50.76 -15.71
CA GLN A 30 -12.88 -50.17 -16.28
C GLN A 30 -13.08 -48.71 -15.85
N ALA A 31 -13.68 -47.93 -16.75
CA ALA A 31 -14.07 -46.54 -16.51
C ALA A 31 -15.19 -46.45 -15.46
N GLN A 32 -14.93 -45.72 -14.37
CA GLN A 32 -15.96 -45.14 -13.50
C GLN A 32 -15.64 -43.67 -13.20
N PRO A 33 -16.69 -42.82 -13.06
CA PRO A 33 -16.60 -41.39 -13.24
C PRO A 33 -15.92 -40.69 -12.07
N LYS A 34 -14.91 -39.87 -12.37
CA LYS A 34 -14.30 -38.92 -11.42
C LYS A 34 -15.36 -37.92 -10.96
N GLN A 35 -15.82 -38.08 -9.72
CA GLN A 35 -16.47 -37.02 -8.96
C GLN A 35 -15.51 -35.85 -8.84
N GLN A 36 -15.85 -34.78 -9.57
CA GLN A 36 -15.25 -33.47 -9.45
C GLN A 36 -15.54 -32.96 -8.03
N LYS A 37 -14.55 -33.00 -7.14
CA LYS A 37 -14.52 -32.13 -5.96
C LYS A 37 -14.30 -30.71 -6.49
N THR A 38 -15.41 -30.02 -6.75
CA THR A 38 -15.43 -28.59 -7.00
C THR A 38 -15.00 -27.90 -5.71
N ALA A 39 -13.73 -27.51 -5.63
CA ALA A 39 -13.32 -26.46 -4.71
C ALA A 39 -14.16 -25.22 -5.04
N PRO A 40 -14.74 -24.51 -4.06
CA PRO A 40 -15.45 -23.28 -4.34
C PRO A 40 -14.44 -22.30 -4.91
N LYS A 41 -14.54 -22.07 -6.22
CA LYS A 41 -13.90 -20.95 -6.91
C LYS A 41 -14.48 -19.72 -6.23
N LYS A 42 -13.69 -19.04 -5.39
CA LYS A 42 -14.00 -17.67 -4.95
C LYS A 42 -14.34 -16.90 -6.21
N GLU A 43 -15.61 -16.58 -6.39
CA GLU A 43 -16.04 -15.66 -7.44
C GLU A 43 -15.23 -14.39 -7.23
N ALA A 44 -14.45 -14.01 -8.24
CA ALA A 44 -13.80 -12.73 -8.26
C ALA A 44 -14.93 -11.70 -8.33
N VAL A 45 -15.29 -11.13 -7.18
CA VAL A 45 -16.23 -10.02 -7.09
C VAL A 45 -15.69 -8.92 -8.00
N GLU A 46 -16.41 -8.59 -9.07
CA GLU A 46 -16.03 -7.47 -9.93
C GLU A 46 -15.99 -6.20 -9.07
N LEU A 47 -14.82 -5.55 -9.03
CA LEU A 47 -14.64 -4.32 -8.26
C LEU A 47 -15.55 -3.22 -8.83
N PRO A 48 -16.25 -2.42 -8.01
CA PRO A 48 -16.96 -1.24 -8.49
C PRO A 48 -16.03 -0.29 -9.27
N ALA A 49 -16.54 0.42 -10.28
CA ALA A 49 -15.71 1.26 -11.15
C ALA A 49 -14.89 2.33 -10.40
N LEU A 50 -15.42 2.86 -9.28
CA LEU A 50 -14.71 3.78 -8.41
C LEU A 50 -13.54 3.08 -7.70
N VAL A 51 -13.75 1.87 -7.18
CA VAL A 51 -12.71 1.06 -6.53
C VAL A 51 -11.65 0.63 -7.53
N GLN A 52 -12.02 0.30 -8.77
CA GLN A 52 -11.07 0.07 -9.85
C GLN A 52 -10.22 1.31 -10.14
N SER A 53 -10.83 2.50 -10.14
CA SER A 53 -10.10 3.77 -10.32
C SER A 53 -9.15 4.03 -9.15
N PHE A 54 -9.60 3.77 -7.92
CA PHE A 54 -8.77 3.85 -6.72
C PHE A 54 -7.60 2.87 -6.76
N ALA A 55 -7.81 1.64 -7.21
CA ALA A 55 -6.76 0.62 -7.30
C ALA A 55 -5.55 1.06 -8.15
N LYS A 56 -5.79 1.92 -9.15
CA LYS A 56 -4.74 2.49 -10.01
C LYS A 56 -3.97 3.63 -9.36
N CYS A 57 -4.47 4.20 -8.27
CA CYS A 57 -3.76 5.17 -7.46
C CYS A 57 -2.98 4.40 -6.38
N GLU A 58 -1.65 4.44 -6.44
CA GLU A 58 -0.81 3.69 -5.52
C GLU A 58 -0.65 4.44 -4.19
N LEU A 59 -1.71 4.43 -3.38
CA LEU A 59 -1.71 4.97 -2.03
C LEU A 59 -1.00 4.01 -1.09
N ARG A 60 -0.01 4.52 -0.35
CA ARG A 60 0.75 3.78 0.65
C ARG A 60 0.95 4.58 1.93
N VAL A 61 1.13 3.87 3.03
CA VAL A 61 1.62 4.41 4.30
C VAL A 61 3.10 4.72 4.16
N THR A 62 3.50 5.94 4.50
CA THR A 62 4.90 6.37 4.46
C THR A 62 5.27 7.09 5.74
N GLN A 63 6.55 7.05 6.12
CA GLN A 63 7.03 7.70 7.34
C GLN A 63 7.92 8.88 7.01
N VAL A 64 7.69 10.02 7.66
CA VAL A 64 8.53 11.20 7.53
C VAL A 64 9.84 10.96 8.29
N LYS A 65 10.96 10.88 7.57
CA LYS A 65 12.30 10.70 8.13
C LYS A 65 12.96 12.03 8.47
N THR A 66 12.78 13.01 7.60
CA THR A 66 13.26 14.38 7.78
C THR A 66 12.15 15.33 7.36
N CYS A 67 12.13 16.51 7.97
CA CYS A 67 11.22 17.59 7.61
C CYS A 67 11.95 18.92 7.85
N ALA A 68 11.88 19.84 6.89
CA ALA A 68 12.47 21.16 6.99
C ALA A 68 11.65 22.19 6.19
N PRO A 69 11.65 23.47 6.59
CA PRO A 69 11.10 24.54 5.75
C PRO A 69 11.87 24.65 4.44
N VAL A 70 11.17 25.00 3.36
CA VAL A 70 11.81 25.26 2.07
C VAL A 70 12.32 26.71 2.03
N PRO A 71 13.61 26.94 1.69
CA PRO A 71 14.11 28.29 1.47
C PRO A 71 13.26 29.04 0.43
N ASN A 72 12.94 30.30 0.71
CA ASN A 72 12.11 31.16 -0.15
C ASN A 72 10.67 30.69 -0.35
N SER A 73 10.14 29.84 0.54
CA SER A 73 8.71 29.49 0.55
C SER A 73 8.14 29.44 1.97
N ASP A 74 7.15 30.31 2.23
CA ASP A 74 6.45 30.33 3.52
C ASP A 74 5.35 29.26 3.64
N LYS A 75 5.12 28.50 2.55
CA LYS A 75 4.02 27.53 2.45
C LYS A 75 4.51 26.08 2.44
N LEU A 76 5.76 25.84 2.08
CA LEU A 76 6.25 24.51 1.76
C LEU A 76 7.18 23.94 2.84
N LEU A 77 6.93 22.68 3.18
CA LEU A 77 7.88 21.84 3.91
C LEU A 77 8.47 20.81 2.94
N LEU A 78 9.78 20.61 3.02
CA LEU A 78 10.54 19.56 2.34
C LEU A 78 10.71 18.38 3.29
N MET A 79 10.38 17.19 2.80
CA MET A 79 10.42 15.96 3.56
C MET A 79 11.15 14.86 2.78
N THR A 80 11.86 14.01 3.52
CA THR A 80 12.26 12.68 3.04
C THR A 80 11.30 11.66 3.63
N LEU A 81 10.61 10.92 2.77
CA LEU A 81 9.66 9.89 3.18
C LEU A 81 10.28 8.51 3.01
N ASP A 82 10.21 7.66 4.04
CA ASP A 82 10.42 6.22 3.91
C ASP A 82 9.14 5.58 3.38
N ILE A 83 9.26 5.00 2.19
CA ILE A 83 8.15 4.40 1.45
C ILE A 83 8.08 2.88 1.61
N GLY A 84 8.84 2.32 2.56
CA GLY A 84 9.01 0.89 2.74
C GLY A 84 10.09 0.30 1.84
N LYS A 85 10.39 -0.99 2.05
CA LYS A 85 11.40 -1.74 1.28
C LYS A 85 12.77 -1.05 1.21
N ASN A 86 13.17 -0.33 2.26
CA ASN A 86 14.42 0.45 2.35
C ASN A 86 14.55 1.54 1.27
N GLN A 87 13.43 2.03 0.73
CA GLN A 87 13.43 3.13 -0.24
C GLN A 87 12.94 4.42 0.42
N THR A 88 13.54 5.53 -0.01
CA THR A 88 13.11 6.87 0.39
C THR A 88 12.84 7.75 -0.82
N ARG A 89 11.92 8.72 -0.68
CA ARG A 89 11.62 9.69 -1.73
C ARG A 89 11.60 11.12 -1.22
N THR A 90 11.85 12.06 -2.14
CA THR A 90 11.78 13.49 -1.86
C THR A 90 10.36 14.01 -2.07
N PHE A 91 9.90 14.85 -1.15
CA PHE A 91 8.53 15.31 -1.14
C PHE A 91 8.44 16.74 -0.63
N ALA A 92 7.68 17.59 -1.32
CA ALA A 92 7.36 18.94 -0.87
C ALA A 92 5.85 19.13 -0.76
N ALA A 93 5.40 19.70 0.37
CA ALA A 93 3.99 19.87 0.67
C ALA A 93 3.65 21.26 1.21
N GLY A 94 2.50 21.79 0.77
CA GLY A 94 1.95 23.09 1.15
C GLY A 94 1.36 23.16 2.55
N VAL A 95 2.08 22.66 3.57
CA VAL A 95 1.55 22.49 4.93
C VAL A 95 2.31 23.27 6.01
N ALA A 96 3.26 24.13 5.64
CA ALA A 96 4.10 24.87 6.58
C ALA A 96 3.32 25.82 7.51
N GLN A 97 2.14 26.28 7.08
CA GLN A 97 1.27 27.14 7.87
C GLN A 97 0.46 26.37 8.94
N TYR A 98 0.39 25.04 8.82
CA TYR A 98 -0.46 24.19 9.65
C TYR A 98 0.33 23.23 10.54
N TYR A 99 1.57 22.91 10.17
CA TYR A 99 2.43 21.97 10.87
C TYR A 99 3.84 22.49 10.98
N LYS A 100 4.44 22.27 12.14
CA LYS A 100 5.89 22.47 12.31
C LYS A 100 6.65 21.21 11.89
N PRO A 101 7.90 21.32 11.43
CA PRO A 101 8.70 20.16 11.05
C PRO A 101 8.79 19.08 12.14
N GLU A 102 8.99 19.49 13.39
CA GLU A 102 9.08 18.60 14.55
C GLU A 102 7.81 17.79 14.84
N GLU A 103 6.65 18.27 14.40
CA GLU A 103 5.37 17.57 14.58
C GLU A 103 5.21 16.42 13.58
N LEU A 104 5.89 16.51 12.43
CA LEU A 104 5.79 15.56 11.34
C LEU A 104 6.88 14.50 11.37
N ILE A 105 8.08 14.81 11.88
CA ILE A 105 9.18 13.84 11.97
C ILE A 105 8.73 12.58 12.73
N ASN A 106 9.07 11.42 12.17
CA ASN A 106 8.69 10.08 12.61
C ASN A 106 7.19 9.76 12.52
N LYS A 107 6.32 10.69 12.11
CA LYS A 107 4.91 10.38 11.86
C LYS A 107 4.74 9.61 10.56
N LYS A 108 3.72 8.77 10.54
CA LYS A 108 3.23 8.10 9.34
C LYS A 108 2.10 8.91 8.71
N ILE A 109 2.10 8.99 7.39
CA ILE A 109 1.11 9.69 6.57
C ILE A 109 0.72 8.81 5.38
N VAL A 110 -0.41 9.13 4.74
CA VAL A 110 -0.81 8.50 3.47
C VAL A 110 -0.28 9.31 2.31
N THR A 111 0.33 8.62 1.33
CA THR A 111 0.82 9.25 0.11
C THR A 111 0.56 8.43 -1.14
N ILE A 112 0.38 9.10 -2.28
CA ILE A 112 0.39 8.47 -3.62
C ILE A 112 1.81 8.44 -4.16
N LEU A 113 2.28 7.27 -4.59
CA LEU A 113 3.66 7.09 -5.07
C LEU A 113 3.81 6.93 -6.58
N ASN A 114 2.74 6.67 -7.33
CA ASN A 114 2.83 6.43 -8.77
C ASN A 114 2.47 7.66 -9.63
N LEU A 115 2.29 8.83 -9.04
CA LEU A 115 2.14 10.08 -9.79
C LEU A 115 3.47 10.49 -10.46
N LYS A 116 3.36 11.21 -11.58
CA LYS A 116 4.54 11.80 -12.22
C LYS A 116 5.17 12.84 -11.27
N PRO A 117 6.50 12.86 -11.12
CA PRO A 117 7.17 13.87 -10.31
C PRO A 117 6.78 15.29 -10.76
N ARG A 118 6.57 16.18 -9.79
CA ARG A 118 6.15 17.55 -10.05
C ARG A 118 7.24 18.52 -9.60
N PRO A 119 7.78 19.38 -10.48
CA PRO A 119 8.66 20.46 -10.07
C PRO A 119 7.89 21.48 -9.23
N MET A 120 8.51 21.92 -8.14
CA MET A 120 8.03 22.92 -7.19
C MET A 120 9.13 23.95 -6.96
N CYS A 121 8.81 25.10 -6.36
CA CYS A 121 9.75 26.20 -6.13
C CYS A 121 10.59 26.54 -7.38
N GLU A 122 9.91 26.87 -8.48
CA GLU A 122 10.56 27.23 -9.76
C GLU A 122 11.50 26.14 -10.31
N GLY A 123 11.27 24.88 -9.93
CA GLY A 123 12.04 23.71 -10.42
C GLY A 123 13.21 23.30 -9.54
N THR A 124 13.47 24.00 -8.43
CA THR A 124 14.56 23.65 -7.49
C THR A 124 14.28 22.36 -6.70
N ILE A 125 13.00 22.02 -6.50
CA ILE A 125 12.59 20.81 -5.78
C ILE A 125 11.68 19.99 -6.68
N VAL A 126 11.94 18.69 -6.77
CA VAL A 126 11.07 17.74 -7.48
C VAL A 126 10.34 16.91 -6.44
N SER A 127 9.01 17.08 -6.36
CA SER A 127 8.16 16.30 -5.46
C SER A 127 7.75 14.99 -6.13
N GLU A 128 8.09 13.86 -5.51
CA GLU A 128 7.88 12.51 -6.07
C GLU A 128 6.68 11.77 -5.45
N ALA A 129 5.88 12.49 -4.66
CA ALA A 129 4.70 11.97 -3.98
C ALA A 129 3.66 13.08 -3.77
N MET A 130 2.46 12.68 -3.36
CA MET A 130 1.39 13.57 -2.91
C MET A 130 0.83 13.03 -1.59
N LEU A 131 0.67 13.89 -0.57
CA LEU A 131 0.02 13.55 0.69
C LEU A 131 -1.50 13.78 0.60
N PHE A 132 -2.24 13.30 1.59
CA PHE A 132 -3.66 13.62 1.75
C PHE A 132 -3.91 14.44 3.01
N ALA A 133 -4.71 15.48 2.87
CA ALA A 133 -5.21 16.26 3.97
C ALA A 133 -6.72 16.50 3.83
N GLY A 134 -7.42 16.54 4.95
CA GLY A 134 -8.75 17.15 5.02
C GLY A 134 -8.63 18.64 5.29
N SER A 135 -9.54 19.43 4.72
CA SER A 135 -9.64 20.85 5.07
C SER A 135 -11.07 21.32 5.23
N TYR A 136 -11.29 22.23 6.16
CA TYR A 136 -12.59 22.83 6.46
C TYR A 136 -12.43 24.27 6.95
N GLY A 137 -13.55 25.02 7.00
CA GLY A 137 -13.57 26.44 7.34
C GLY A 137 -13.41 27.36 6.12
N GLU A 138 -13.65 28.65 6.33
CA GLU A 138 -13.48 29.70 5.31
C GLU A 138 -11.99 30.01 5.09
N GLU A 139 -11.66 30.65 3.97
CA GLU A 139 -10.26 30.95 3.60
C GLU A 139 -9.47 31.65 4.70
N ALA A 140 -10.09 32.59 5.43
CA ALA A 140 -9.47 33.31 6.53
C ALA A 140 -9.15 32.44 7.77
N ASN A 141 -9.91 31.37 7.99
CA ASN A 141 -9.80 30.48 9.16
C ASN A 141 -9.68 29.01 8.75
N ARG A 142 -9.08 28.77 7.58
CA ARG A 142 -8.99 27.43 7.00
C ARG A 142 -8.17 26.54 7.92
N VAL A 143 -8.71 25.38 8.26
CA VAL A 143 -8.00 24.35 9.00
C VAL A 143 -7.63 23.22 8.04
N VAL A 144 -6.40 22.74 8.11
CA VAL A 144 -5.90 21.61 7.33
C VAL A 144 -5.35 20.55 8.26
N LYS A 145 -5.75 19.30 8.05
CA LYS A 145 -5.34 18.16 8.88
C LYS A 145 -4.90 17.02 7.99
N LEU A 146 -3.69 16.52 8.22
CA LEU A 146 -3.15 15.37 7.49
C LEU A 146 -3.90 14.08 7.85
N CYS A 147 -3.86 13.12 6.92
CA CYS A 147 -4.37 11.79 7.14
C CYS A 147 -3.29 10.91 7.79
N PHE A 148 -3.54 10.47 9.03
CA PHE A 148 -2.59 9.72 9.84
C PHE A 148 -3.03 8.24 9.96
N PRO A 149 -2.35 7.30 9.30
CA PRO A 149 -2.50 5.89 9.59
C PRO A 149 -1.97 5.55 10.99
N ASP A 150 -2.40 4.41 11.52
CA ASP A 150 -1.91 3.90 12.80
C ASP A 150 -0.39 3.64 12.75
N GLN A 151 0.31 4.01 13.84
CA GLN A 151 1.76 3.94 13.91
C GLN A 151 2.31 2.50 13.87
N SER A 152 1.51 1.48 14.13
CA SER A 152 1.93 0.08 14.03
C SER A 152 1.96 -0.44 12.60
N VAL A 153 1.38 0.26 11.62
CA VAL A 153 1.29 -0.19 10.22
C VAL A 153 2.63 0.00 9.52
N GLU A 154 3.16 -1.02 8.85
CA GLU A 154 4.48 -0.96 8.21
C GLU A 154 4.57 0.08 7.09
N ASN A 155 5.75 0.70 6.95
CA ASN A 155 6.01 1.62 5.85
C ASN A 155 5.91 0.88 4.51
N GLY A 156 5.27 1.49 3.52
CA GLY A 156 4.97 0.88 2.23
C GLY A 156 3.73 -0.02 2.21
N THR A 157 3.02 -0.18 3.34
CA THR A 157 1.72 -0.86 3.35
C THR A 157 0.76 -0.15 2.41
N ARG A 158 0.11 -0.91 1.53
CA ARG A 158 -0.86 -0.38 0.59
C ARG A 158 -2.16 0.00 1.31
N VAL A 159 -2.72 1.14 0.94
CA VAL A 159 -4.06 1.55 1.39
C VAL A 159 -5.10 0.85 0.53
N THR A 160 -6.09 0.22 1.17
CA THR A 160 -7.20 -0.46 0.52
C THR A 160 -8.53 0.17 0.89
N VAL A 161 -9.59 -0.16 0.15
CA VAL A 161 -10.96 0.17 0.51
C VAL A 161 -11.50 -0.98 1.36
N GLU A 162 -12.22 -0.68 2.45
CA GLU A 162 -12.83 -1.68 3.32
C GLU A 162 -13.66 -2.68 2.49
N ASN A 163 -13.49 -3.97 2.78
CA ASN A 163 -14.14 -5.10 2.10
C ASN A 163 -13.70 -5.36 0.65
N TYR A 164 -12.64 -4.72 0.15
CA TYR A 164 -12.09 -5.00 -1.19
C TYR A 164 -10.62 -5.40 -1.18
N GLU A 165 -10.29 -6.41 -1.98
CA GLU A 165 -8.93 -6.75 -2.36
C GLU A 165 -8.59 -6.01 -3.67
N LEU A 166 -7.52 -5.21 -3.65
CA LEU A 166 -7.12 -4.41 -4.81
C LEU A 166 -6.02 -5.13 -5.62
N PRO A 167 -6.13 -5.22 -6.96
CA PRO A 167 -5.03 -5.70 -7.80
C PRO A 167 -3.84 -4.74 -7.72
N GLU A 168 -2.62 -5.17 -8.04
CA GLU A 168 -1.46 -4.27 -8.13
C GLU A 168 -1.78 -3.03 -8.96
N ALA A 169 -1.24 -1.87 -8.56
CA ALA A 169 -1.55 -0.62 -9.23
C ALA A 169 -0.96 -0.62 -10.65
N ASP A 170 -1.82 -0.57 -11.67
CA ASP A 170 -1.44 -0.46 -13.07
C ASP A 170 -2.00 0.83 -13.72
N GLY A 171 -1.36 1.29 -14.80
CA GLY A 171 -1.92 2.35 -15.65
C GLY A 171 -1.58 3.81 -15.27
N GLN A 172 -2.56 4.70 -15.43
CA GLN A 172 -2.41 6.17 -15.41
C GLN A 172 -3.10 6.79 -14.18
N PRO A 173 -2.44 6.90 -13.02
CA PRO A 173 -3.08 7.33 -11.77
C PRO A 173 -3.73 8.71 -11.88
N LYS A 174 -3.11 9.65 -12.61
CA LYS A 174 -3.64 11.00 -12.79
C LYS A 174 -5.05 11.04 -13.41
N LYS A 175 -5.34 10.18 -14.38
CA LYS A 175 -6.66 10.15 -15.06
C LYS A 175 -7.77 9.62 -14.14
N HIS A 176 -7.40 8.78 -13.18
CA HIS A 176 -8.33 8.14 -12.27
C HIS A 176 -8.48 8.93 -10.96
N PHE A 177 -7.44 9.67 -10.58
CA PHE A 177 -7.40 10.38 -9.31
C PHE A 177 -8.49 11.45 -9.18
N ASP A 178 -8.82 12.17 -10.24
CA ASP A 178 -9.86 13.22 -10.17
C ASP A 178 -11.21 12.66 -9.69
N LYS A 179 -11.62 11.51 -10.24
CA LYS A 179 -12.86 10.80 -9.81
C LYS A 179 -12.77 10.23 -8.41
N VAL A 180 -11.58 9.78 -8.01
CA VAL A 180 -11.33 9.26 -6.66
C VAL A 180 -11.43 10.41 -5.66
N ALA A 181 -10.82 11.55 -5.93
CA ALA A 181 -10.77 12.72 -5.07
C ALA A 181 -12.17 13.33 -4.83
N GLU A 182 -13.07 13.30 -5.82
CA GLU A 182 -14.47 13.72 -5.66
C GLU A 182 -15.22 12.94 -4.56
N GLU A 183 -14.86 11.66 -4.40
CA GLU A 183 -15.49 10.74 -3.45
C GLU A 183 -14.66 10.47 -2.20
N LEU A 184 -13.46 11.05 -2.09
CA LEU A 184 -12.63 11.00 -0.89
C LEU A 184 -13.10 12.05 0.12
N LYS A 185 -13.73 11.57 1.20
CA LYS A 185 -14.32 12.40 2.24
C LYS A 185 -13.98 11.87 3.62
N ALA A 186 -14.01 12.77 4.60
CA ALA A 186 -13.97 12.37 6.00
C ALA A 186 -15.30 11.74 6.42
N LEU A 187 -15.23 10.61 7.10
CA LEU A 187 -16.36 9.94 7.74
C LEU A 187 -15.88 9.38 9.08
N ASP A 188 -16.54 9.75 10.17
CA ASP A 188 -16.24 9.32 11.54
C ASP A 188 -14.76 9.48 11.89
N ASN A 189 -14.22 10.67 11.62
CA ASN A 189 -12.80 11.03 11.78
C ASN A 189 -11.83 10.11 11.03
N CYS A 190 -12.28 9.45 9.96
CA CYS A 190 -11.48 8.56 9.13
C CYS A 190 -11.58 8.92 7.65
N MET A 191 -10.57 8.52 6.87
CA MET A 191 -10.65 8.58 5.42
C MET A 191 -11.69 7.58 4.90
N ALA A 192 -12.59 8.03 4.04
CA ALA A 192 -13.53 7.18 3.35
C ALA A 192 -13.60 7.50 1.85
N LEU A 193 -13.85 6.47 1.05
CA LEU A 193 -14.14 6.56 -0.37
C LEU A 193 -15.59 6.12 -0.59
N ASN A 194 -16.46 7.04 -1.02
CA ASN A 194 -17.89 6.77 -1.26
C ASN A 194 -18.56 6.04 -0.06
N GLY A 195 -18.29 6.53 1.16
CA GLY A 195 -18.83 5.98 2.41
C GLY A 195 -18.12 4.73 2.96
N GLN A 196 -17.13 4.17 2.25
CA GLN A 196 -16.36 3.01 2.70
C GLN A 196 -15.02 3.43 3.26
N PHE A 197 -14.64 2.93 4.45
CA PHE A 197 -13.39 3.34 5.09
C PHE A 197 -12.16 2.93 4.27
N LEU A 198 -11.15 3.78 4.26
CA LEU A 198 -9.83 3.39 3.79
C LEU A 198 -9.05 2.73 4.91
N MET A 199 -8.41 1.62 4.57
CA MET A 199 -7.75 0.71 5.49
C MET A 199 -6.27 0.57 5.14
N ALA A 200 -5.42 0.44 6.16
CA ALA A 200 -4.03 0.04 6.02
C ALA A 200 -3.66 -0.90 7.16
N GLY A 201 -3.11 -2.07 6.84
CA GLY A 201 -2.77 -3.08 7.85
C GLY A 201 -3.96 -3.51 8.72
N GLY A 202 -5.17 -3.54 8.15
CA GLY A 202 -6.41 -3.87 8.86
C GLY A 202 -6.96 -2.75 9.76
N LYS A 203 -6.39 -1.55 9.73
CA LYS A 203 -6.79 -0.41 10.55
C LYS A 203 -7.30 0.76 9.69
N LYS A 204 -8.27 1.51 10.21
CA LYS A 204 -8.77 2.74 9.58
C LYS A 204 -7.69 3.83 9.62
N ILE A 205 -7.72 4.71 8.63
CA ILE A 205 -6.81 5.86 8.55
C ILE A 205 -7.52 7.09 9.12
N ALA A 206 -6.94 7.72 10.14
CA ALA A 206 -7.56 8.83 10.85
C ALA A 206 -7.36 10.17 10.12
N VAL A 207 -8.37 11.03 10.20
CA VAL A 207 -8.32 12.44 9.79
C VAL A 207 -9.26 13.25 10.67
N ASP A 208 -8.73 14.26 11.35
CA ASP A 208 -9.42 15.04 12.39
C ASP A 208 -10.15 16.25 11.78
N VAL A 209 -11.14 16.00 10.93
CA VAL A 209 -11.97 17.03 10.28
C VAL A 209 -13.45 16.64 10.31
N PRO A 210 -14.38 17.60 10.20
CA PRO A 210 -15.82 17.31 10.18
C PRO A 210 -16.20 16.31 9.07
N ASN A 211 -17.21 15.48 9.35
CA ASN A 211 -17.77 14.55 8.38
C ASN A 211 -18.18 15.27 7.09
N GLY A 212 -17.90 14.65 5.94
CA GLY A 212 -18.15 15.19 4.61
C GLY A 212 -17.08 16.14 4.09
N SER A 213 -16.10 16.55 4.90
CA SER A 213 -14.95 17.36 4.42
C SER A 213 -14.19 16.63 3.33
N HIS A 214 -13.84 17.33 2.25
CA HIS A 214 -13.05 16.77 1.15
C HIS A 214 -11.62 16.48 1.60
N LEU A 215 -11.08 15.37 1.08
CA LEU A 215 -9.70 14.95 1.30
C LEU A 215 -8.91 14.99 -0.02
N GLY A 216 -7.75 15.64 -0.03
CA GLY A 216 -6.89 15.77 -1.21
C GLY A 216 -5.51 16.34 -0.93
#